data_AF-A0AAU4LHK9-F1
#
_entry.id   AF-A0AAU4LHK9-F1
#
_cell.length_a   1.000
_cell.length_b   1.000
_cell.length_c   1.000
_cell.angle_alpha   90.00
_cell.angle_beta   90.00
_cell.angle_gamma   90.00
#
_symmetry.space_group_name_H-M   'P 1'
#
loop_
_entity.id
_entity.type
_entity.pdbx_description
1 polymer ?
#
loop_
_entity_poly.entity_id
_entity_poly.type
_entity_poly.pdbx_seq_one_letter_code
_entity_poly.pdbx_strand_id
1 'polypeptide(L)'
;MPQALPLLLTSRPAEYAAAVAETDVLTSAAAIELTDLTLDDLANYLPRTTRKPGRADPAANAWDPVLTTLREQPPDQPASPLAAILANPLMVALARTIYSDIPEHDPAELLDTARFGSSQELEDHLLDHFIPTVYRRRPPQAPGARPRPAFDPERARHWLGYLAHHLNRLETPDLAWWRLGSGLRRSTRTLVTALVTGLAIGLVDCASSTAAGNPFPIVDGTIVGLLSGLMFGLVHWLTFAVKDKPLTPSVVRLQNRRRPGTIQWKTGPRLVIGMLGGLVFGSGYGSVVGGVTNKLVWKAGLSTALHDWLVDAIVFGLVFSGGAGLTFCLVGLLESPLDIRSADDPRSLLSTNRSTVTTQLLVWAATFGAVVGFGSGAVVDLLQEPVGPLVWSPRAGLVLGTISGLGSALGYALTMTAWGQWLVLSRIWLPLTGRLPWAVVTFLDDACQRGVLRQVGAVYQFRHARLQGLLAGQYKFPVQFEKYRNEEDVEKDGLPFLKRMPSWVILSAVVALLLFLSWVGTRDILGKLQTSGNLGPSDAPIVVTTIVSLFTAIGALVGGTLTGISKYVQARGQADAERTRADADMLRAQAEIIRAKAGSLPLETRLDGEALPRQPDSSE
;
A
#
# COMPACT_ATOMS: atom_id res chain seq x y z
N MET A 1 33.42 -5.50 -28.66
CA MET A 1 32.45 -6.35 -27.94
C MET A 1 32.38 -5.87 -26.50
N PRO A 2 31.21 -5.72 -25.87
CA PRO A 2 31.16 -5.40 -24.45
C PRO A 2 31.85 -6.54 -23.69
N GLN A 3 32.81 -6.21 -22.83
CA GLN A 3 33.49 -7.19 -21.99
C GLN A 3 32.46 -7.91 -21.13
N ALA A 4 32.40 -9.23 -21.21
CA ALA A 4 31.57 -10.02 -20.31
C ALA A 4 32.09 -9.83 -18.88
N LEU A 5 31.32 -9.15 -18.04
CA LEU A 5 31.64 -9.00 -16.63
C LEU A 5 31.41 -10.34 -15.93
N PRO A 6 32.34 -10.80 -15.07
CA PRO A 6 32.10 -11.99 -14.26
C PRO A 6 30.90 -11.74 -13.35
N LEU A 7 29.94 -12.67 -13.37
CA LEU A 7 28.70 -12.60 -12.59
C LEU A 7 28.81 -13.54 -11.38
N LEU A 8 28.63 -13.00 -10.18
CA LEU A 8 28.44 -13.79 -8.96
C LEU A 8 26.96 -13.79 -8.58
N LEU A 9 26.34 -14.96 -8.56
CA LEU A 9 24.97 -15.14 -8.11
C LEU A 9 24.96 -15.89 -6.77
N THR A 10 24.37 -15.28 -5.75
CA THR A 10 24.11 -15.94 -4.46
C THR A 10 22.63 -16.30 -4.38
N SER A 11 22.32 -17.55 -4.02
CA SER A 11 20.95 -18.07 -3.94
C SER A 11 20.80 -19.00 -2.74
N ARG A 12 19.55 -19.27 -2.34
CA ARG A 12 19.24 -20.40 -1.46
C ARG A 12 19.14 -21.69 -2.30
N PRO A 13 19.56 -22.85 -1.78
CA PRO A 13 19.53 -24.10 -2.55
C PRO A 13 18.14 -24.42 -3.14
N ALA A 14 17.07 -24.26 -2.34
CA ALA A 14 15.70 -24.52 -2.79
C ALA A 14 15.22 -23.54 -3.87
N GLU A 15 15.55 -22.24 -3.75
CA GLU A 15 15.18 -21.22 -4.73
C GLU A 15 15.93 -21.42 -6.06
N TYR A 16 17.21 -21.78 -5.99
CA TYR A 16 17.98 -22.14 -7.18
C TYR A 16 17.41 -23.38 -7.87
N ALA A 17 17.12 -24.44 -7.11
CA ALA A 17 16.54 -25.67 -7.65
C ALA A 17 15.19 -25.43 -8.33
N ALA A 18 14.33 -24.60 -7.73
CA ALA A 18 13.04 -24.21 -8.33
C ALA A 18 13.23 -23.43 -9.64
N ALA A 19 14.15 -22.47 -9.69
CA ALA A 19 14.42 -21.68 -10.89
C ALA A 19 15.00 -22.53 -12.04
N VAL A 20 15.89 -23.48 -11.71
CA VAL A 20 16.44 -24.45 -12.67
C VAL A 20 15.33 -25.37 -13.21
N ALA A 21 14.41 -25.82 -12.36
CA ALA A 21 13.31 -26.68 -12.76
C ALA A 21 12.30 -25.98 -13.70
N GLU A 22 12.09 -24.66 -13.54
CA GLU A 22 11.18 -23.87 -14.38
C GLU A 22 11.82 -23.44 -15.71
N THR A 23 13.14 -23.24 -15.72
CA THR A 23 13.88 -22.72 -16.88
C THR A 23 14.92 -23.73 -17.37
N ASP A 24 16.19 -23.52 -17.04
CA ASP A 24 17.32 -24.39 -17.38
C ASP A 24 18.51 -24.05 -16.47
N VAL A 25 19.55 -24.88 -16.46
CA VAL A 25 20.77 -24.66 -15.69
C VAL A 25 21.60 -23.50 -16.23
N LEU A 26 22.32 -22.81 -15.35
CA LEU A 26 23.34 -21.83 -15.76
C LEU A 26 24.57 -22.57 -16.32
N THR A 27 24.67 -22.61 -17.64
CA THR A 27 25.82 -23.22 -18.34
C THR A 27 27.12 -22.47 -17.99
N SER A 28 28.19 -23.24 -17.75
CA SER A 28 29.53 -22.73 -17.39
C SER A 28 29.62 -21.98 -16.05
N ALA A 29 28.65 -22.16 -15.14
CA ALA A 29 28.75 -21.65 -13.77
C ALA A 29 29.52 -22.62 -12.85
N ALA A 30 30.42 -22.08 -12.01
CA ALA A 30 30.99 -22.83 -10.91
C ALA A 30 30.06 -22.73 -9.69
N ALA A 31 29.45 -23.85 -9.29
CA ALA A 31 28.59 -23.90 -8.12
C ALA A 31 29.43 -24.10 -6.86
N ILE A 32 29.23 -23.24 -5.85
CA ILE A 32 29.84 -23.35 -4.53
C ILE A 32 28.70 -23.41 -3.52
N GLU A 33 28.66 -24.48 -2.74
CA GLU A 33 27.71 -24.64 -1.63
C GLU A 33 28.43 -24.29 -0.31
N LEU A 34 27.78 -23.45 0.50
CA LEU A 34 28.26 -23.13 1.85
C LEU A 34 27.73 -24.19 2.81
N THR A 35 28.62 -24.91 3.48
CA THR A 35 28.29 -25.91 4.50
C THR A 35 28.27 -25.31 5.91
N ASP A 36 27.75 -26.07 6.87
CA ASP A 36 27.75 -25.67 8.29
C ASP A 36 29.16 -25.53 8.87
N LEU A 37 29.30 -24.69 9.91
CA LEU A 37 30.56 -24.46 10.58
C LEU A 37 30.96 -25.65 11.46
N THR A 38 32.24 -25.96 11.45
CA THR A 38 32.83 -26.97 12.32
C THR A 38 33.36 -26.35 13.62
N LEU A 39 33.57 -27.18 14.65
CA LEU A 39 34.22 -26.72 15.89
C LEU A 39 35.63 -26.14 15.65
N ASP A 40 36.33 -26.62 14.62
CA ASP A 40 37.65 -26.11 14.24
C ASP A 40 37.58 -24.73 13.58
N ASP A 41 36.53 -24.46 12.82
CA ASP A 41 36.26 -23.10 12.32
C ASP A 41 35.99 -22.13 13.48
N LEU A 42 35.22 -22.56 14.48
CA LEU A 42 34.91 -21.75 15.66
C LEU A 42 36.14 -21.45 16.50
N ALA A 43 37.02 -22.43 16.70
CA ALA A 43 38.27 -22.25 17.42
C ALA A 43 39.26 -21.31 16.70
N ASN A 44 39.16 -21.22 15.38
CA ASN A 44 39.93 -20.25 14.60
C ASN A 44 39.30 -18.84 14.60
N TYR A 45 37.98 -18.73 14.78
CA TYR A 45 37.25 -17.47 14.64
C TYR A 45 36.99 -16.75 15.98
N LEU A 46 36.41 -17.43 16.97
CA LEU A 46 35.97 -16.82 18.24
C LEU A 46 37.12 -16.22 19.06
N PRO A 47 38.30 -16.87 19.19
CA PRO A 47 39.41 -16.28 19.93
C PRO A 47 39.98 -15.03 19.27
N ARG A 48 40.03 -14.98 17.93
CA ARG A 48 40.52 -13.82 17.17
C ARG A 48 39.58 -12.62 17.25
N THR A 49 38.33 -12.86 17.64
CA THR A 49 37.27 -11.87 17.58
C THR A 49 36.79 -11.40 18.95
N THR A 50 37.27 -12.03 20.00
CA THR A 50 37.00 -11.72 21.41
C THR A 50 38.23 -11.08 22.03
N ARG A 51 38.11 -9.85 22.52
CA ARG A 51 39.20 -9.15 23.23
C ARG A 51 39.21 -9.42 24.75
N LYS A 52 38.30 -10.27 25.23
CA LYS A 52 38.12 -10.56 26.66
C LYS A 52 39.07 -11.69 27.08
N PRO A 53 39.94 -11.44 28.08
CA PRO A 53 40.79 -12.49 28.64
C PRO A 53 39.95 -13.52 29.40
N GLY A 54 40.42 -14.77 29.44
CA GLY A 54 39.82 -15.87 30.16
C GLY A 54 39.81 -15.60 31.66
N ARG A 55 38.76 -16.07 32.35
CA ARG A 55 38.60 -15.84 33.80
C ARG A 55 39.64 -16.58 34.64
N ALA A 56 40.06 -17.77 34.19
CA ALA A 56 41.02 -18.63 34.88
C ALA A 56 42.48 -18.30 34.52
N ASP A 57 42.71 -17.81 33.30
CA ASP A 57 44.03 -17.40 32.79
C ASP A 57 43.87 -16.09 31.99
N PRO A 58 44.48 -14.98 32.43
CA PRO A 58 44.48 -13.71 31.72
C PRO A 58 45.07 -13.76 30.30
N ALA A 59 45.85 -14.81 29.98
CA ALA A 59 46.41 -15.05 28.65
C ALA A 59 45.49 -15.88 27.73
N ALA A 60 44.52 -16.62 28.29
CA ALA A 60 43.56 -17.42 27.53
C ALA A 60 42.40 -16.56 27.00
N ASN A 61 41.66 -17.04 26.00
CA ASN A 61 40.44 -16.39 25.53
C ASN A 61 39.22 -16.83 26.34
N ALA A 62 38.23 -15.95 26.50
CA ALA A 62 36.98 -16.29 27.18
C ALA A 62 36.22 -17.50 26.57
N TRP A 63 36.42 -17.80 25.29
CA TRP A 63 35.77 -18.95 24.61
C TRP A 63 36.53 -20.28 24.72
N ASP A 64 37.79 -20.28 25.15
CA ASP A 64 38.61 -21.49 25.17
C ASP A 64 38.02 -22.61 26.07
N PRO A 65 37.48 -22.32 27.27
CA PRO A 65 36.82 -23.33 28.09
C PRO A 65 35.62 -23.96 27.39
N VAL A 66 34.79 -23.13 26.73
CA VAL A 66 33.58 -23.59 26.03
C VAL A 66 33.95 -24.52 24.87
N LEU A 67 34.91 -24.11 24.05
CA LEU A 67 35.37 -24.89 22.91
C LEU A 67 36.04 -26.20 23.33
N THR A 68 36.76 -26.20 24.46
CA THR A 68 37.39 -27.40 25.02
C THR A 68 36.32 -28.40 25.47
N THR A 69 35.32 -27.95 26.23
CA THR A 69 34.21 -28.81 26.67
C THR A 69 33.42 -29.40 25.49
N LEU A 70 33.17 -28.62 24.43
CA LEU A 70 32.47 -29.14 23.25
C LEU A 70 33.30 -30.17 22.46
N ARG A 71 34.63 -30.08 22.48
CA ARG A 71 35.52 -31.05 21.83
C ARG A 71 35.71 -32.33 22.63
N GLU A 72 35.75 -32.23 23.95
CA GLU A 72 35.95 -33.37 24.86
C GLU A 72 34.67 -34.20 25.05
N GLN A 73 33.56 -33.80 24.44
CA GLN A 73 32.29 -34.51 24.56
C GLN A 73 32.40 -35.93 23.95
N PRO A 74 32.03 -37.00 24.69
CA PRO A 74 32.16 -38.37 24.21
C PRO A 74 31.29 -38.63 22.96
N PRO A 75 31.79 -39.38 21.97
CA PRO A 75 31.04 -39.67 20.73
C PRO A 75 29.76 -40.49 20.97
N ASP A 76 29.65 -41.18 22.11
CA ASP A 76 28.49 -42.00 22.48
C ASP A 76 27.32 -41.18 23.09
N GLN A 77 27.52 -39.87 23.33
CA GLN A 77 26.48 -38.97 23.84
C GLN A 77 25.80 -38.19 22.71
N PRO A 78 24.51 -37.81 22.87
CA PRO A 78 23.86 -36.91 21.93
C PRO A 78 24.63 -35.59 21.83
N ALA A 79 24.78 -35.09 20.59
CA ALA A 79 25.50 -33.85 20.31
C ALA A 79 24.98 -32.70 21.19
N SER A 80 25.89 -31.93 21.79
CA SER A 80 25.52 -30.79 22.62
C SER A 80 24.59 -29.83 21.87
N PRO A 81 23.46 -29.40 22.48
CA PRO A 81 22.56 -28.41 21.89
C PRO A 81 23.27 -27.13 21.45
N LEU A 82 24.36 -26.75 22.15
CA LEU A 82 25.17 -25.58 21.84
C LEU A 82 26.02 -25.80 20.58
N ALA A 83 26.62 -26.99 20.40
CA ALA A 83 27.39 -27.32 19.20
C ALA A 83 26.50 -27.26 17.94
N ALA A 84 25.28 -27.80 18.02
CA ALA A 84 24.32 -27.77 16.92
C ALA A 84 23.92 -26.34 16.51
N ILE A 85 23.78 -25.43 17.48
CA ILE A 85 23.45 -24.03 17.23
C ILE A 85 24.63 -23.27 16.63
N LEU A 86 25.83 -23.45 17.18
CA LEU A 86 27.03 -22.75 16.74
C LEU A 86 27.55 -23.23 15.37
N ALA A 87 27.02 -24.33 14.85
CA ALA A 87 27.18 -24.72 13.45
C ALA A 87 26.62 -23.64 12.50
N ASN A 88 25.64 -22.84 12.95
CA ASN A 88 25.05 -21.76 12.15
C ASN A 88 25.83 -20.44 12.33
N PRO A 89 26.37 -19.83 11.26
CA PRO A 89 27.10 -18.56 11.33
C PRO A 89 26.32 -17.40 11.99
N LEU A 90 24.99 -17.38 11.86
CA LEU A 90 24.15 -16.40 12.54
C LEU A 90 24.28 -16.52 14.05
N MET A 91 24.17 -17.74 14.58
CA MET A 91 24.16 -17.98 16.03
C MET A 91 25.52 -17.68 16.64
N VAL A 92 26.60 -17.99 15.93
CA VAL A 92 27.96 -17.57 16.30
C VAL A 92 28.05 -16.04 16.37
N ALA A 93 27.48 -15.32 15.40
CA ALA A 93 27.48 -13.86 15.40
C ALA A 93 26.64 -13.28 16.57
N LEU A 94 25.49 -13.87 16.89
CA LEU A 94 24.66 -13.45 18.04
C LEU A 94 25.38 -13.71 19.36
N ALA A 95 25.90 -14.93 19.55
CA ALA A 95 26.63 -15.33 20.75
C ALA A 95 27.88 -14.46 20.97
N ARG A 96 28.64 -14.18 19.92
CA ARG A 96 29.76 -13.22 19.97
C ARG A 96 29.28 -11.83 20.42
N THR A 97 28.20 -11.33 19.84
CA THR A 97 27.68 -9.98 20.15
C THR A 97 27.24 -9.85 21.62
N ILE A 98 26.72 -10.94 22.22
CA ILE A 98 26.23 -10.94 23.60
C ILE A 98 27.37 -11.19 24.60
N TYR A 99 28.20 -12.21 24.36
CA TYR A 99 29.18 -12.70 25.33
C TYR A 99 30.61 -12.19 25.11
N SER A 100 30.94 -11.69 23.92
CA SER A 100 32.30 -11.20 23.61
C SER A 100 32.42 -9.68 23.63
N ASP A 101 31.34 -8.98 23.25
CA ASP A 101 31.33 -7.51 23.17
C ASP A 101 30.92 -6.84 24.50
N ILE A 102 30.27 -7.57 25.42
CA ILE A 102 29.89 -7.07 26.76
C ILE A 102 30.82 -7.69 27.83
N PRO A 103 31.49 -6.87 28.68
CA PRO A 103 32.40 -7.38 29.71
C PRO A 103 31.74 -8.27 30.76
N GLU A 104 30.45 -8.04 31.05
CA GLU A 104 29.72 -8.64 32.18
C GLU A 104 29.28 -10.09 31.95
N HIS A 105 29.11 -10.53 30.69
CA HIS A 105 28.56 -11.86 30.38
C HIS A 105 29.68 -12.90 30.18
N ASP A 106 29.48 -14.12 30.70
CA ASP A 106 30.44 -15.23 30.57
C ASP A 106 29.93 -16.29 29.57
N PRO A 107 30.66 -16.59 28.48
CA PRO A 107 30.21 -17.58 27.48
C PRO A 107 30.04 -18.99 28.07
N ALA A 108 30.67 -19.31 29.21
CA ALA A 108 30.47 -20.58 29.90
C ALA A 108 29.02 -20.80 30.36
N GLU A 109 28.23 -19.74 30.51
CA GLU A 109 26.80 -19.85 30.85
C GLU A 109 26.00 -20.62 29.80
N LEU A 110 26.43 -20.64 28.54
CA LEU A 110 25.76 -21.35 27.46
C LEU A 110 25.89 -22.89 27.55
N LEU A 111 26.79 -23.39 28.40
CA LEU A 111 26.95 -24.82 28.68
C LEU A 111 26.01 -25.33 29.78
N ASP A 112 25.29 -24.45 30.47
CA ASP A 112 24.40 -24.82 31.56
C ASP A 112 23.15 -25.55 31.04
N THR A 113 23.19 -26.88 31.08
CA THR A 113 22.10 -27.76 30.62
C THR A 113 20.86 -27.72 31.51
N ALA A 114 20.96 -27.20 32.75
CA ALA A 114 19.81 -26.99 33.61
C ALA A 114 19.03 -25.72 33.22
N ARG A 115 19.73 -24.71 32.67
CA ARG A 115 19.12 -23.48 32.13
C ARG A 115 18.67 -23.64 30.68
N PHE A 116 19.40 -24.43 29.90
CA PHE A 116 19.12 -24.63 28.48
C PHE A 116 19.12 -26.12 28.12
N GLY A 117 17.93 -26.72 28.11
CA GLY A 117 17.73 -28.14 27.84
C GLY A 117 17.64 -28.48 26.35
N SER A 118 17.46 -27.49 25.48
CA SER A 118 17.31 -27.72 24.03
C SER A 118 17.99 -26.66 23.18
N SER A 119 18.21 -26.99 21.91
CA SER A 119 18.76 -26.02 20.96
C SER A 119 17.79 -24.85 20.71
N GLN A 120 16.49 -25.09 20.84
CA GLN A 120 15.49 -24.05 20.66
C GLN A 120 15.53 -23.02 21.81
N GLU A 121 15.73 -23.47 23.05
CA GLU A 121 15.83 -22.58 24.22
C GLU A 121 17.08 -21.68 24.16
N LEU A 122 18.21 -22.23 23.72
CA LEU A 122 19.43 -21.45 23.48
C LEU A 122 19.24 -20.46 22.33
N GLU A 123 18.59 -20.86 21.24
CA GLU A 123 18.29 -19.99 20.10
C GLU A 123 17.39 -18.81 20.54
N ASP A 124 16.30 -19.10 21.25
CA ASP A 124 15.39 -18.08 21.79
C ASP A 124 16.12 -17.15 22.76
N HIS A 125 16.97 -17.68 23.66
CA HIS A 125 17.78 -16.87 24.59
C HIS A 125 18.71 -15.90 23.88
N LEU A 126 19.46 -16.37 22.87
CA LEU A 126 20.37 -15.53 22.09
C LEU A 126 19.61 -14.42 21.33
N LEU A 127 18.44 -14.72 20.80
CA LEU A 127 17.63 -13.74 20.07
C LEU A 127 17.00 -12.70 20.99
N ASP A 128 16.46 -13.16 22.12
CA ASP A 128 15.84 -12.32 23.14
C ASP A 128 16.83 -11.30 23.71
N HIS A 129 18.09 -11.70 23.87
CA HIS A 129 19.14 -10.83 24.39
C HIS A 129 19.88 -10.03 23.31
N PHE A 130 19.81 -10.43 22.03
CA PHE A 130 20.53 -9.74 20.95
C PHE A 130 20.07 -8.30 20.74
N ILE A 131 18.76 -8.07 20.52
CA ILE A 131 18.25 -6.71 20.25
C ILE A 131 18.50 -5.79 21.47
N PRO A 132 18.18 -6.20 22.71
CA PRO A 132 18.48 -5.37 23.87
C PRO A 132 19.96 -5.03 24.02
N THR A 133 20.84 -6.01 23.81
CA THR A 133 22.29 -5.84 23.85
C THR A 133 22.78 -4.79 22.86
N VAL A 134 22.36 -4.92 21.60
CA VAL A 134 22.83 -4.03 20.55
C VAL A 134 22.28 -2.61 20.72
N TYR A 135 21.08 -2.43 21.29
CA TYR A 135 20.49 -1.11 21.56
C TYR A 135 20.99 -0.45 22.85
N ARG A 136 21.39 -1.22 23.88
CA ARG A 136 22.07 -0.68 25.08
C ARG A 136 23.42 -0.07 24.74
N ARG A 137 24.12 -0.62 23.74
CA ARG A 137 25.41 -0.08 23.28
C ARG A 137 25.20 1.28 22.61
N ARG A 138 25.83 2.33 23.14
CA ARG A 138 25.85 3.63 22.46
C ARG A 138 26.94 3.61 21.38
N PRO A 139 26.62 3.86 20.09
CA PRO A 139 27.66 3.94 19.07
C PRO A 139 28.64 5.07 19.42
N PRO A 140 29.96 4.91 19.18
CA PRO A 140 30.93 5.98 19.37
C PRO A 140 30.49 7.19 18.53
N GLN A 141 30.30 8.34 19.17
CA GLN A 141 29.97 9.57 18.46
C GLN A 141 31.27 10.25 18.04
N ALA A 142 31.37 10.61 16.75
CA ALA A 142 32.45 11.45 16.27
C ALA A 142 32.41 12.81 17.01
N PRO A 143 33.57 13.38 17.40
CA PRO A 143 33.60 14.69 18.03
C PRO A 143 32.87 15.74 17.17
N GLY A 144 31.87 16.42 17.73
CA GLY A 144 31.05 17.42 17.03
C GLY A 144 29.80 16.89 16.30
N ALA A 145 29.56 15.59 16.29
CA ALA A 145 28.31 15.04 15.76
C ALA A 145 27.12 15.35 16.70
N ARG A 146 25.96 15.71 16.13
CA ARG A 146 24.73 15.93 16.93
C ARG A 146 24.36 14.65 17.69
N PRO A 147 23.95 14.75 18.97
CA PRO A 147 23.49 13.61 19.75
C PRO A 147 22.36 12.88 19.01
N ARG A 148 22.55 11.60 18.73
CA ARG A 148 21.49 10.78 18.11
C ARG A 148 20.44 10.39 19.14
N PRO A 149 19.16 10.24 18.75
CA PRO A 149 18.13 9.75 19.64
C PRO A 149 18.52 8.36 20.17
N ALA A 150 18.47 8.19 21.49
CA ALA A 150 18.57 6.86 22.08
C ALA A 150 17.18 6.21 22.00
N PHE A 151 17.08 5.08 21.30
CA PHE A 151 15.87 4.29 21.27
C PHE A 151 15.88 3.32 22.46
N ASP A 152 14.76 3.24 23.16
CA ASP A 152 14.55 2.30 24.25
C ASP A 152 14.63 0.85 23.71
N PRO A 153 15.45 -0.03 24.29
CA PRO A 153 15.69 -1.37 23.75
C PRO A 153 14.42 -2.23 23.59
N GLU A 154 13.50 -2.16 24.55
CA GLU A 154 12.24 -2.92 24.51
C GLU A 154 11.32 -2.44 23.39
N ARG A 155 11.22 -1.11 23.21
CA ARG A 155 10.47 -0.52 22.08
C ARG A 155 11.11 -0.85 20.74
N ALA A 156 12.44 -0.86 20.66
CA ALA A 156 13.16 -1.25 19.45
C ALA A 156 12.87 -2.71 19.07
N ARG A 157 12.87 -3.63 20.04
CA ARG A 157 12.45 -5.03 19.84
C ARG A 157 11.02 -5.11 19.32
N HIS A 158 10.09 -4.38 19.93
CA HIS A 158 8.70 -4.33 19.48
C HIS A 158 8.55 -3.83 18.03
N TRP A 159 9.19 -2.71 17.67
CA TRP A 159 9.11 -2.15 16.32
C TRP A 159 9.77 -3.06 15.27
N LEU A 160 10.90 -3.69 15.59
CA LEU A 160 11.55 -4.65 14.69
C LEU A 160 10.71 -5.92 14.53
N GLY A 161 10.09 -6.41 15.60
CA GLY A 161 9.11 -7.51 15.54
C GLY A 161 7.92 -7.17 14.64
N TYR A 162 7.37 -5.96 14.75
CA TYR A 162 6.29 -5.49 13.87
C TYR A 162 6.73 -5.47 12.40
N LEU A 163 7.93 -4.94 12.11
CA LEU A 163 8.48 -4.89 10.75
C LEU A 163 8.71 -6.30 10.19
N ALA A 164 9.26 -7.21 10.98
CA ALA A 164 9.49 -8.59 10.59
C ALA A 164 8.17 -9.32 10.30
N HIS A 165 7.17 -9.17 11.17
CA HIS A 165 5.83 -9.71 10.96
C HIS A 165 5.17 -9.14 9.71
N HIS A 166 5.31 -7.84 9.47
CA HIS A 166 4.79 -7.18 8.27
C HIS A 166 5.42 -7.71 6.98
N LEU A 167 6.74 -7.91 6.97
CA LEU A 167 7.48 -8.47 5.83
C LEU A 167 7.11 -9.93 5.55
N ASN A 168 7.00 -10.76 6.59
CA ASN A 168 6.58 -12.17 6.44
C ASN A 168 5.18 -12.26 5.81
N ARG A 169 4.23 -11.43 6.23
CA ARG A 169 2.89 -11.41 5.64
C ARG A 169 2.87 -10.89 4.20
N LEU A 170 3.82 -10.05 3.81
CA LEU A 170 3.99 -9.61 2.43
C LEU A 170 4.82 -10.57 1.58
N GLU A 171 5.28 -11.69 2.18
CA GLU A 171 6.15 -12.69 1.54
C GLU A 171 7.36 -12.06 0.84
N THR A 172 7.93 -11.02 1.46
CA THR A 172 9.05 -10.27 0.87
C THR A 172 10.13 -9.97 1.90
N PRO A 173 11.42 -10.14 1.56
CA PRO A 173 12.51 -9.69 2.41
C PRO A 173 12.73 -8.17 2.33
N ASP A 174 12.13 -7.51 1.33
CA ASP A 174 12.41 -6.13 0.99
C ASP A 174 11.49 -5.15 1.73
N LEU A 175 12.09 -4.48 2.71
CA LEU A 175 11.47 -3.36 3.40
C LEU A 175 11.62 -2.08 2.57
N ALA A 176 10.71 -1.92 1.62
CA ALA A 176 10.55 -0.69 0.88
C ALA A 176 9.75 0.34 1.69
N TRP A 177 10.26 1.58 1.80
CA TRP A 177 9.61 2.62 2.62
C TRP A 177 8.17 2.90 2.14
N TRP A 178 7.89 2.87 0.83
CA TRP A 178 6.56 3.06 0.28
C TRP A 178 5.59 1.90 0.53
N ARG A 179 6.09 0.73 0.97
CA ARG A 179 5.29 -0.46 1.33
C ARG A 179 5.07 -0.60 2.83
N LEU A 180 5.66 0.24 3.68
CA LEU A 180 5.45 0.19 5.13
C LEU A 180 3.97 0.34 5.51
N GLY A 181 3.20 1.11 4.74
CA GLY A 181 1.75 1.30 4.94
C GLY A 181 0.84 0.23 4.32
N SER A 182 1.36 -0.68 3.48
CA SER A 182 0.51 -1.63 2.74
C SER A 182 -0.10 -2.73 3.62
N GLY A 183 0.35 -2.82 4.86
CA GLY A 183 -0.03 -3.88 5.79
C GLY A 183 -1.34 -3.69 6.55
N LEU A 184 -2.07 -2.62 6.26
CA LEU A 184 -3.33 -2.30 6.94
C LEU A 184 -4.51 -2.93 6.21
N ARG A 185 -5.61 -3.20 6.94
CA ARG A 185 -6.88 -3.57 6.31
C ARG A 185 -7.29 -2.47 5.33
N ARG A 186 -7.87 -2.86 4.19
CA ARG A 186 -8.29 -1.94 3.12
C ARG A 186 -9.17 -0.80 3.66
N SER A 187 -10.14 -1.11 4.52
CA SER A 187 -11.05 -0.14 5.14
C SER A 187 -10.34 0.85 6.06
N THR A 188 -9.42 0.38 6.90
CA THR A 188 -8.62 1.25 7.78
C THR A 188 -7.76 2.18 6.97
N ARG A 189 -7.11 1.67 5.92
CA ARG A 189 -6.26 2.47 5.04
C ARG A 189 -7.06 3.58 4.35
N THR A 190 -8.22 3.26 3.81
CA THR A 190 -9.10 4.23 3.14
C THR A 190 -9.65 5.25 4.12
N LEU A 191 -10.07 4.83 5.31
CA LEU A 191 -10.58 5.73 6.35
C LEU A 191 -9.50 6.70 6.83
N VAL A 192 -8.30 6.22 7.14
CA VAL A 192 -7.19 7.06 7.58
C VAL A 192 -6.77 8.04 6.49
N THR A 193 -6.69 7.57 5.24
CA THR A 193 -6.37 8.44 4.10
C THR A 193 -7.45 9.51 3.89
N ALA A 194 -8.73 9.14 3.97
CA ALA A 194 -9.86 10.06 3.88
C ALA A 194 -9.82 11.12 4.98
N LEU A 195 -9.61 10.71 6.24
CA LEU A 195 -9.62 11.60 7.40
C LEU A 195 -8.44 12.58 7.39
N VAL A 196 -7.22 12.09 7.13
CA VAL A 196 -6.04 12.97 7.07
C VAL A 196 -6.12 13.93 5.89
N THR A 197 -6.58 13.46 4.73
CA THR A 197 -6.75 14.31 3.54
C THR A 197 -7.84 15.36 3.76
N GLY A 198 -8.99 14.94 4.27
CA GLY A 198 -10.11 15.84 4.58
C GLY A 198 -9.73 16.89 5.61
N LEU A 199 -9.05 16.50 6.70
CA LEU A 199 -8.55 17.45 7.70
C LEU A 199 -7.57 18.46 7.10
N ALA A 200 -6.62 17.99 6.28
CA ALA A 200 -5.62 18.86 5.69
C ALA A 200 -6.24 19.86 4.70
N ILE A 201 -7.19 19.42 3.86
CA ILE A 201 -7.93 20.30 2.94
C ILE A 201 -8.82 21.28 3.72
N GLY A 202 -9.54 20.81 4.74
CA GLY A 202 -10.41 21.65 5.56
C GLY A 202 -9.64 22.73 6.34
N LEU A 203 -8.41 22.45 6.78
CA LEU A 203 -7.54 23.46 7.40
C LEU A 203 -7.06 24.52 6.41
N VAL A 204 -6.72 24.11 5.18
CA VAL A 204 -6.34 25.03 4.09
C VAL A 204 -7.52 25.93 3.69
N ASP A 205 -8.70 25.33 3.57
CA ASP A 205 -9.95 26.06 3.30
C ASP A 205 -10.27 27.05 4.42
N CYS A 206 -10.30 26.60 5.67
CA CYS A 206 -10.53 27.46 6.84
C CYS A 206 -9.56 28.65 6.89
N ALA A 207 -8.26 28.43 6.68
CA ALA A 207 -7.26 29.49 6.65
C ALA A 207 -7.49 30.49 5.49
N SER A 208 -7.82 29.98 4.30
CA SER A 208 -8.07 30.80 3.10
C SER A 208 -9.37 31.60 3.23
N SER A 209 -10.44 30.98 3.70
CA SER A 209 -11.74 31.61 3.98
C SER A 209 -11.62 32.67 5.08
N THR A 210 -10.80 32.43 6.11
CA THR A 210 -10.50 33.45 7.13
C THR A 210 -9.80 34.67 6.51
N ALA A 211 -8.77 34.45 5.67
CA ALA A 211 -8.07 35.53 4.97
C ALA A 211 -8.96 36.29 3.99
N ALA A 212 -9.99 35.64 3.44
CA ALA A 212 -10.99 36.24 2.57
C ALA A 212 -12.05 37.06 3.32
N GLY A 213 -12.11 36.97 4.67
CA GLY A 213 -13.10 37.67 5.49
C GLY A 213 -14.44 36.94 5.61
N ASN A 214 -14.47 35.61 5.41
CA ASN A 214 -15.68 34.80 5.63
C ASN A 214 -16.06 34.84 7.12
N PRO A 215 -17.34 35.10 7.48
CA PRO A 215 -17.80 35.11 8.88
C PRO A 215 -17.81 33.73 9.55
N PHE A 216 -17.83 32.62 8.80
CA PHE A 216 -17.91 31.25 9.34
C PHE A 216 -16.84 30.30 8.75
N PRO A 217 -15.55 30.64 8.84
CA PRO A 217 -14.48 29.89 8.16
C PRO A 217 -14.30 28.47 8.71
N ILE A 218 -14.63 28.24 9.98
CA ILE A 218 -14.55 26.90 10.60
C ILE A 218 -15.64 25.98 10.05
N VAL A 219 -16.86 26.51 9.86
CA VAL A 219 -18.00 25.74 9.34
C VAL A 219 -17.73 25.36 7.89
N ASP A 220 -17.30 26.34 7.09
CA ASP A 220 -16.88 26.16 5.69
C ASP A 220 -15.78 25.09 5.56
N GLY A 221 -14.68 25.26 6.32
CA GLY A 221 -13.57 24.31 6.31
C GLY A 221 -13.94 22.90 6.78
N THR A 222 -14.89 22.77 7.72
CA THR A 222 -15.38 21.46 8.17
C THR A 222 -16.18 20.76 7.08
N ILE A 223 -17.05 21.51 6.37
CA ILE A 223 -17.85 21.01 5.25
C ILE A 223 -16.93 20.58 4.11
N VAL A 224 -16.03 21.47 3.68
CA VAL A 224 -15.09 21.22 2.59
C VAL A 224 -14.18 20.05 2.93
N GLY A 225 -13.69 19.98 4.16
CA GLY A 225 -12.88 18.87 4.65
C GLY A 225 -13.62 17.53 4.62
N LEU A 226 -14.88 17.50 5.07
CA LEU A 226 -15.69 16.27 5.07
C LEU A 226 -16.01 15.78 3.65
N LEU A 227 -16.47 16.68 2.77
CA LEU A 227 -16.77 16.38 1.37
C LEU A 227 -15.53 15.89 0.63
N SER A 228 -14.41 16.61 0.79
CA SER A 228 -13.14 16.26 0.15
C SER A 228 -12.60 14.94 0.69
N GLY A 229 -12.64 14.74 2.01
CA GLY A 229 -12.20 13.49 2.65
C GLY A 229 -12.99 12.28 2.15
N LEU A 230 -14.32 12.38 2.05
CA LEU A 230 -15.17 11.32 1.55
C LEU A 230 -14.91 11.02 0.06
N MET A 231 -14.75 12.07 -0.76
CA MET A 231 -14.46 11.92 -2.19
C MET A 231 -13.09 11.27 -2.41
N PHE A 232 -12.02 11.81 -1.83
CA PHE A 232 -10.67 11.26 -1.95
C PHE A 232 -10.56 9.87 -1.32
N GLY A 233 -11.29 9.62 -0.23
CA GLY A 233 -11.43 8.30 0.39
C GLY A 233 -12.06 7.27 -0.56
N LEU A 234 -13.14 7.65 -1.24
CA LEU A 234 -13.83 6.80 -2.22
C LEU A 234 -12.94 6.53 -3.44
N VAL A 235 -12.28 7.56 -3.99
CA VAL A 235 -11.34 7.42 -5.11
C VAL A 235 -10.18 6.51 -4.71
N HIS A 236 -9.64 6.69 -3.51
CA HIS A 236 -8.57 5.83 -2.98
C HIS A 236 -9.04 4.37 -2.81
N TRP A 237 -10.25 4.17 -2.27
CA TRP A 237 -10.86 2.84 -2.13
C TRP A 237 -11.08 2.17 -3.49
N LEU A 238 -11.63 2.87 -4.47
CA LEU A 238 -11.81 2.37 -5.84
C LEU A 238 -10.48 1.98 -6.48
N THR A 239 -9.45 2.83 -6.32
CA THR A 239 -8.12 2.57 -6.89
C THR A 239 -7.52 1.28 -6.34
N PHE A 240 -7.63 1.03 -5.03
CA PHE A 240 -7.11 -0.19 -4.40
C PHE A 240 -8.03 -1.41 -4.59
N ALA A 241 -9.35 -1.22 -4.64
CA ALA A 241 -10.29 -2.30 -4.92
C ALA A 241 -10.16 -2.85 -6.35
N VAL A 242 -9.76 -2.01 -7.30
CA VAL A 242 -9.64 -2.40 -8.72
C VAL A 242 -8.23 -2.84 -9.09
N LYS A 243 -7.17 -2.23 -8.54
CA LYS A 243 -5.80 -2.48 -9.02
C LYS A 243 -4.89 -3.27 -8.10
N ASP A 244 -5.21 -3.45 -6.81
CA ASP A 244 -4.43 -4.22 -5.80
C ASP A 244 -2.88 -4.05 -5.87
N LYS A 245 -2.40 -2.94 -6.45
CA LYS A 245 -0.98 -2.68 -6.66
C LYS A 245 -0.54 -1.56 -5.73
N PRO A 246 0.54 -1.75 -4.95
CA PRO A 246 1.08 -0.67 -4.13
C PRO A 246 1.52 0.47 -5.04
N LEU A 247 1.19 1.71 -4.65
CA LEU A 247 1.65 2.91 -5.34
C LEU A 247 3.19 2.94 -5.26
N THR A 248 3.83 2.73 -6.41
CA THR A 248 5.29 2.76 -6.52
C THR A 248 5.77 4.21 -6.62
N PRO A 249 6.94 4.56 -6.05
CA PRO A 249 7.50 5.89 -6.16
C PRO A 249 7.70 6.25 -7.64
N SER A 250 7.18 7.42 -8.03
CA SER A 250 7.39 8.02 -9.34
C SER A 250 8.39 9.16 -9.18
N VAL A 251 9.54 9.05 -9.81
CA VAL A 251 10.47 10.17 -9.91
C VAL A 251 10.09 10.97 -11.16
N VAL A 252 10.07 12.29 -11.10
CA VAL A 252 9.95 13.15 -12.29
C VAL A 252 11.26 13.89 -12.42
N ARG A 253 12.11 13.46 -13.35
CA ARG A 253 13.23 14.27 -13.81
C ARG A 253 12.73 15.09 -15.00
N LEU A 254 12.72 16.41 -14.89
CA LEU A 254 12.56 17.34 -16.02
C LEU A 254 13.77 17.19 -16.94
N GLN A 255 13.81 16.11 -17.72
CA GLN A 255 14.87 15.90 -18.69
C GLN A 255 14.49 16.67 -19.95
N ASN A 256 15.22 17.76 -20.19
CA ASN A 256 15.06 18.65 -21.34
C ASN A 256 15.57 18.01 -22.65
N ARG A 257 15.05 16.82 -23.02
CA ARG A 257 15.37 16.21 -24.31
C ARG A 257 14.21 15.37 -24.83
N ARG A 258 13.48 15.96 -25.78
CA ARG A 258 12.43 15.35 -26.59
C ARG A 258 12.92 14.01 -27.19
N ARG A 259 12.33 12.90 -26.78
CA ARG A 259 12.11 11.73 -27.65
C ARG A 259 10.61 11.48 -27.70
N PRO A 260 9.96 11.55 -28.87
CA PRO A 260 8.53 11.28 -28.99
C PRO A 260 8.32 9.77 -28.88
N GLY A 261 8.18 9.27 -27.66
CA GLY A 261 7.60 7.96 -27.42
C GLY A 261 6.12 8.02 -27.75
N THR A 262 5.62 7.02 -28.47
CA THR A 262 4.23 6.90 -28.91
C THR A 262 3.26 7.12 -27.74
N ILE A 263 2.57 8.26 -27.76
CA ILE A 263 1.53 8.63 -26.80
C ILE A 263 0.37 7.64 -26.99
N GLN A 264 0.36 6.56 -26.20
CA GLN A 264 -0.75 5.62 -26.21
C GLN A 264 -2.00 6.31 -25.63
N TRP A 265 -3.09 6.27 -26.38
CA TRP A 265 -4.43 6.81 -26.12
C TRP A 265 -5.10 6.31 -24.82
N LYS A 266 -4.54 6.63 -23.64
CA LYS A 266 -5.13 6.31 -22.31
C LYS A 266 -5.69 7.53 -21.57
N THR A 267 -5.78 8.69 -22.22
CA THR A 267 -6.27 9.95 -21.64
C THR A 267 -7.80 10.03 -21.52
N GLY A 268 -8.54 9.40 -22.45
CA GLY A 268 -10.02 9.44 -22.48
C GLY A 268 -10.69 9.01 -21.16
N PRO A 269 -10.36 7.84 -20.59
CA PRO A 269 -10.94 7.40 -19.32
C PRO A 269 -10.60 8.33 -18.15
N ARG A 270 -9.41 8.95 -18.14
CA ARG A 270 -8.99 9.86 -17.06
C ARG A 270 -9.74 11.19 -17.10
N LEU A 271 -10.01 11.70 -18.30
CA LEU A 271 -10.86 12.86 -18.51
C LEU A 271 -12.28 12.59 -17.97
N VAL A 272 -12.88 11.47 -18.35
CA VAL A 272 -14.24 11.10 -17.90
C VAL A 272 -14.31 10.90 -16.39
N ILE A 273 -13.33 10.20 -15.78
CA ILE A 273 -13.26 10.04 -14.32
C ILE A 273 -13.12 11.39 -13.63
N GLY A 274 -12.27 12.29 -14.15
CA GLY A 274 -12.12 13.64 -13.64
C GLY A 274 -13.41 14.45 -13.72
N MET A 275 -14.10 14.43 -14.87
CA MET A 275 -15.38 15.14 -15.06
C MET A 275 -16.47 14.61 -14.13
N LEU A 276 -16.64 13.29 -14.02
CA LEU A 276 -17.63 12.69 -13.13
C LEU A 276 -17.33 12.99 -11.65
N GLY A 277 -16.08 12.85 -11.23
CA GLY A 277 -15.66 13.17 -9.87
C GLY A 277 -15.85 14.65 -9.54
N GLY A 278 -15.46 15.53 -10.47
CA GLY A 278 -15.64 16.97 -10.35
C GLY A 278 -17.10 17.39 -10.31
N LEU A 279 -17.96 16.76 -11.11
CA LEU A 279 -19.40 17.02 -11.10
C LEU A 279 -20.03 16.64 -9.76
N VAL A 280 -19.74 15.44 -9.24
CA VAL A 280 -20.27 14.98 -7.94
C VAL A 280 -19.82 15.89 -6.81
N PHE A 281 -18.52 16.25 -6.79
CA PHE A 281 -17.99 17.16 -5.78
C PHE A 281 -18.57 18.56 -5.89
N GLY A 282 -18.58 19.13 -7.10
CA GLY A 282 -19.07 20.48 -7.36
C GLY A 282 -20.55 20.64 -7.02
N SER A 283 -21.38 19.68 -7.41
CA SER A 283 -22.81 19.71 -7.06
C SER A 283 -23.04 19.52 -5.56
N GLY A 284 -22.26 18.66 -4.89
CA GLY A 284 -22.31 18.52 -3.44
C GLY A 284 -21.88 19.80 -2.71
N TYR A 285 -20.79 20.43 -3.15
CA TYR A 285 -20.31 21.70 -2.60
C TYR A 285 -21.31 22.83 -2.82
N GLY A 286 -21.79 23.02 -4.06
CA GLY A 286 -22.79 24.03 -4.39
C GLY A 286 -24.09 23.86 -3.62
N SER A 287 -24.53 22.62 -3.41
CA SER A 287 -25.70 22.30 -2.58
C SER A 287 -25.54 22.76 -1.13
N VAL A 288 -24.34 22.68 -0.56
CA VAL A 288 -24.09 23.08 0.82
C VAL A 288 -23.90 24.59 0.93
N VAL A 289 -23.13 25.19 0.02
CA VAL A 289 -22.96 26.65 -0.04
C VAL A 289 -24.30 27.33 -0.18
N GLY A 290 -25.08 26.99 -1.22
CA GLY A 290 -26.40 27.58 -1.48
C GLY A 290 -27.40 27.36 -0.35
N GLY A 291 -27.33 26.22 0.35
CA GLY A 291 -28.19 25.96 1.52
C GLY A 291 -27.81 26.76 2.78
N VAL A 292 -26.51 26.99 3.01
CA VAL A 292 -25.98 27.74 4.16
C VAL A 292 -26.17 29.24 3.97
N THR A 293 -25.89 29.80 2.78
CA THR A 293 -26.11 31.22 2.48
C THR A 293 -27.59 31.59 2.52
N ASN A 294 -28.50 30.74 2.03
CA ASN A 294 -29.94 31.03 2.05
C ASN A 294 -30.51 31.08 3.47
N LYS A 295 -30.09 30.17 4.37
CA LYS A 295 -30.62 30.14 5.75
C LYS A 295 -30.08 31.24 6.66
N LEU A 296 -28.88 31.74 6.40
CA LEU A 296 -28.21 32.67 7.32
C LEU A 296 -28.37 34.14 6.95
N VAL A 297 -28.61 34.47 5.68
CA VAL A 297 -28.56 35.86 5.20
C VAL A 297 -29.92 36.37 4.72
N TRP A 298 -30.86 35.52 4.29
CA TRP A 298 -32.12 35.98 3.71
C TRP A 298 -33.33 35.26 4.29
N LYS A 299 -34.32 36.04 4.74
CA LYS A 299 -35.68 35.56 5.06
C LYS A 299 -36.43 35.19 3.75
N ALA A 300 -35.83 34.35 2.92
CA ALA A 300 -36.33 34.00 1.60
C ALA A 300 -37.36 32.86 1.69
N GLY A 301 -38.31 32.82 0.74
CA GLY A 301 -39.30 31.76 0.65
C GLY A 301 -38.68 30.42 0.22
N LEU A 302 -39.41 29.31 0.44
CA LEU A 302 -38.94 27.96 0.07
C LEU A 302 -38.62 27.85 -1.44
N SER A 303 -39.37 28.53 -2.30
CA SER A 303 -39.18 28.48 -3.76
C SER A 303 -37.88 29.15 -4.20
N THR A 304 -37.57 30.33 -3.67
CA THR A 304 -36.33 31.05 -3.96
C THR A 304 -35.13 30.29 -3.40
N ALA A 305 -35.27 29.70 -2.21
CA ALA A 305 -34.21 28.90 -1.62
C ALA A 305 -33.89 27.63 -2.41
N LEU A 306 -34.91 26.94 -2.95
CA LEU A 306 -34.72 25.76 -3.81
C LEU A 306 -34.12 26.14 -5.17
N HIS A 307 -34.50 27.29 -5.72
CA HIS A 307 -33.94 27.79 -6.97
C HIS A 307 -32.44 28.08 -6.82
N ASP A 308 -32.05 28.92 -5.84
CA ASP A 308 -30.63 29.26 -5.61
C ASP A 308 -29.79 28.00 -5.31
N TRP A 309 -30.34 27.07 -4.53
CA TRP A 309 -29.70 25.79 -4.23
C TRP A 309 -29.40 24.96 -5.49
N LEU A 310 -30.36 24.86 -6.41
CA LEU A 310 -30.18 24.10 -7.65
C LEU A 310 -29.19 24.80 -8.59
N VAL A 311 -29.26 26.12 -8.66
CA VAL A 311 -28.37 26.95 -9.48
C VAL A 311 -26.92 26.78 -9.01
N ASP A 312 -26.66 26.91 -7.71
CA ASP A 312 -25.32 26.71 -7.15
C ASP A 312 -24.80 25.29 -7.41
N ALA A 313 -25.63 24.26 -7.24
CA ALA A 313 -25.24 22.88 -7.53
C ALA A 313 -24.85 22.65 -9.01
N ILE A 314 -25.49 23.35 -9.95
CA ILE A 314 -25.18 23.27 -11.39
C ILE A 314 -23.91 24.06 -11.70
N VAL A 315 -23.81 25.32 -11.24
CA VAL A 315 -22.66 26.20 -11.49
C VAL A 315 -21.39 25.55 -10.98
N PHE A 316 -21.35 25.16 -9.71
CA PHE A 316 -20.18 24.51 -9.14
C PHE A 316 -19.94 23.12 -9.75
N GLY A 317 -20.99 22.37 -10.07
CA GLY A 317 -20.88 21.10 -10.80
C GLY A 317 -20.14 21.23 -12.13
N LEU A 318 -20.47 22.23 -12.94
CA LEU A 318 -19.82 22.49 -14.23
C LEU A 318 -18.38 22.96 -14.07
N VAL A 319 -18.13 23.89 -13.15
CA VAL A 319 -16.78 24.44 -12.88
C VAL A 319 -15.82 23.33 -12.45
N PHE A 320 -16.22 22.51 -11.46
CA PHE A 320 -15.37 21.44 -10.95
C PHE A 320 -15.27 20.26 -11.93
N SER A 321 -16.32 19.96 -12.71
CA SER A 321 -16.28 18.94 -13.77
C SER A 321 -15.24 19.29 -14.85
N GLY A 322 -15.29 20.52 -15.38
CA GLY A 322 -14.33 20.99 -16.37
C GLY A 322 -12.91 21.06 -15.80
N GLY A 323 -12.75 21.61 -14.60
CA GLY A 323 -11.47 21.71 -13.91
C GLY A 323 -10.81 20.37 -13.63
N ALA A 324 -11.55 19.42 -13.07
CA ALA A 324 -11.03 18.10 -12.73
C ALA A 324 -10.77 17.26 -13.98
N GLY A 325 -11.67 17.29 -14.96
CA GLY A 325 -11.50 16.61 -16.24
C GLY A 325 -10.22 17.05 -16.96
N LEU A 326 -10.04 18.35 -17.15
CA LEU A 326 -8.88 18.90 -17.84
C LEU A 326 -7.57 18.59 -17.10
N THR A 327 -7.57 18.72 -15.77
CA THR A 327 -6.38 18.49 -14.95
C THR A 327 -5.98 17.01 -14.93
N PHE A 328 -6.93 16.08 -14.77
CA PHE A 328 -6.64 14.63 -14.85
C PHE A 328 -6.19 14.19 -16.25
N CYS A 329 -6.69 14.84 -17.30
CA CYS A 329 -6.20 14.63 -18.66
C CYS A 329 -4.73 15.05 -18.80
N LEU A 330 -4.38 16.25 -18.30
CA LEU A 330 -3.00 16.74 -18.27
C LEU A 330 -2.05 15.84 -17.47
N VAL A 331 -2.49 15.29 -16.33
CA VAL A 331 -1.74 14.28 -15.58
C VAL A 331 -1.44 13.06 -16.47
N GLY A 332 -2.44 12.57 -17.21
CA GLY A 332 -2.26 11.46 -18.15
C GLY A 332 -1.25 11.71 -19.26
N LEU A 333 -1.05 12.97 -19.64
CA LEU A 333 -0.08 13.35 -20.67
C LEU A 333 1.33 13.53 -20.11
N LEU A 334 1.46 13.93 -18.84
CA LEU A 334 2.74 14.25 -18.20
C LEU A 334 3.33 13.08 -17.38
N GLU A 335 2.53 12.09 -17.01
CA GLU A 335 2.95 10.96 -16.19
C GLU A 335 3.75 9.92 -17.00
N SER A 336 5.06 10.14 -17.15
CA SER A 336 5.98 9.13 -17.68
C SER A 336 6.45 8.19 -16.57
N PRO A 337 6.24 6.86 -16.67
CA PRO A 337 6.75 5.92 -15.66
C PRO A 337 8.27 5.87 -15.69
N LEU A 338 8.93 6.14 -14.56
CA LEU A 338 10.38 6.01 -14.42
C LEU A 338 10.77 4.70 -13.72
N ASP A 339 11.94 4.19 -14.12
CA ASP A 339 12.51 2.93 -13.65
C ASP A 339 13.20 3.09 -12.28
N ILE A 340 12.69 2.37 -11.28
CA ILE A 340 13.12 2.37 -9.88
C ILE A 340 14.56 1.85 -9.74
N ARG A 341 15.08 1.16 -10.77
CA ARG A 341 16.37 0.46 -10.78
C ARG A 341 17.62 1.35 -10.77
N SER A 342 17.47 2.68 -10.79
CA SER A 342 18.59 3.63 -10.84
C SER A 342 18.91 4.33 -9.51
N ALA A 343 18.20 3.98 -8.41
CA ALA A 343 18.39 4.61 -7.12
C ALA A 343 19.29 3.79 -6.20
N ASP A 344 20.45 4.34 -5.85
CA ASP A 344 21.48 3.68 -5.04
C ASP A 344 21.20 3.72 -3.52
N ASP A 345 20.27 4.57 -3.06
CA ASP A 345 20.02 4.82 -1.63
C ASP A 345 18.54 5.14 -1.29
N PRO A 346 17.95 4.55 -0.22
CA PRO A 346 16.55 4.78 0.17
C PRO A 346 16.24 6.23 0.59
N ARG A 347 17.18 6.93 1.26
CA ARG A 347 16.96 8.32 1.70
C ARG A 347 17.04 9.29 0.53
N SER A 348 17.99 9.08 -0.37
CA SER A 348 18.08 9.79 -1.64
C SER A 348 16.80 9.61 -2.46
N LEU A 349 16.28 8.38 -2.54
CA LEU A 349 15.01 8.11 -3.20
C LEU A 349 13.83 8.85 -2.53
N LEU A 350 13.74 8.81 -1.20
CA LEU A 350 12.66 9.47 -0.46
C LEU A 350 12.70 11.00 -0.61
N SER A 351 13.89 11.61 -0.51
CA SER A 351 14.07 13.06 -0.67
C SER A 351 13.83 13.53 -2.10
N THR A 352 14.31 12.77 -3.09
CA THR A 352 14.04 13.03 -4.52
C THR A 352 12.55 12.92 -4.82
N ASN A 353 11.88 11.89 -4.27
CA ASN A 353 10.44 11.73 -4.42
C ASN A 353 9.65 12.87 -3.72
N ARG A 354 10.10 13.34 -2.55
CA ARG A 354 9.53 14.53 -1.89
C ARG A 354 9.67 15.78 -2.76
N SER A 355 10.83 16.01 -3.36
CA SER A 355 11.05 17.16 -4.26
C SER A 355 10.17 17.05 -5.52
N THR A 356 9.99 15.83 -6.03
CA THR A 356 9.10 15.56 -7.17
C THR A 356 7.66 15.88 -6.82
N VAL A 357 7.15 15.33 -5.72
CA VAL A 357 5.76 15.53 -5.28
C VAL A 357 5.48 16.99 -4.92
N THR A 358 6.44 17.70 -4.33
CA THR A 358 6.28 19.14 -4.06
C THR A 358 6.23 19.97 -5.33
N THR A 359 7.09 19.67 -6.32
CA THR A 359 7.03 20.33 -7.64
C THR A 359 5.70 20.05 -8.34
N GLN A 360 5.24 18.80 -8.32
CA GLN A 360 3.93 18.42 -8.85
C GLN A 360 2.82 19.18 -8.12
N LEU A 361 2.83 19.23 -6.79
CA LEU A 361 1.83 19.94 -6.00
C LEU A 361 1.76 21.42 -6.39
N LEU A 362 2.89 22.10 -6.55
CA LEU A 362 2.93 23.51 -6.96
C LEU A 362 2.36 23.72 -8.37
N VAL A 363 2.76 22.88 -9.33
CA VAL A 363 2.24 22.94 -10.71
C VAL A 363 0.73 22.68 -10.70
N TRP A 364 0.27 21.66 -9.98
CA TRP A 364 -1.15 21.28 -9.94
C TRP A 364 -2.02 22.30 -9.24
N ALA A 365 -1.53 22.87 -8.12
CA ALA A 365 -2.25 23.91 -7.41
C ALA A 365 -2.46 25.13 -8.32
N ALA A 366 -1.44 25.53 -9.08
CA ALA A 366 -1.53 26.62 -10.03
C ALA A 366 -2.47 26.29 -11.21
N THR A 367 -2.32 25.13 -11.84
CA THR A 367 -3.14 24.79 -13.03
C THR A 367 -4.61 24.59 -12.68
N PHE A 368 -4.91 23.78 -11.66
CA PHE A 368 -6.30 23.52 -11.26
C PHE A 368 -6.94 24.78 -10.68
N GLY A 369 -6.19 25.53 -9.86
CA GLY A 369 -6.67 26.78 -9.30
C GLY A 369 -6.96 27.85 -10.35
N ALA A 370 -6.13 27.96 -11.39
CA ALA A 370 -6.41 28.86 -12.52
C ALA A 370 -7.66 28.41 -13.30
N VAL A 371 -7.79 27.13 -13.62
CA VAL A 371 -8.96 26.61 -14.36
C VAL A 371 -10.25 26.82 -13.59
N VAL A 372 -10.26 26.54 -12.29
CA VAL A 372 -11.45 26.75 -11.43
C VAL A 372 -11.71 28.25 -11.24
N GLY A 373 -10.67 29.04 -10.97
CA GLY A 373 -10.81 30.47 -10.70
C GLY A 373 -11.33 31.26 -11.89
N PHE A 374 -10.70 31.13 -13.06
CA PHE A 374 -11.16 31.78 -14.29
C PHE A 374 -12.41 31.11 -14.88
N GLY A 375 -12.49 29.78 -14.79
CA GLY A 375 -13.64 29.01 -15.28
C GLY A 375 -14.93 29.33 -14.53
N SER A 376 -14.85 29.66 -13.23
CA SER A 376 -16.02 30.10 -12.45
C SER A 376 -16.66 31.37 -13.02
N GLY A 377 -15.86 32.37 -13.39
CA GLY A 377 -16.36 33.59 -14.03
C GLY A 377 -17.03 33.30 -15.37
N ALA A 378 -16.38 32.51 -16.23
CA ALA A 378 -16.92 32.16 -17.54
C ALA A 378 -18.24 31.35 -17.45
N VAL A 379 -18.36 30.43 -16.48
CA VAL A 379 -19.59 29.66 -16.27
C VAL A 379 -20.71 30.55 -15.74
N VAL A 380 -20.39 31.49 -14.83
CA VAL A 380 -21.37 32.46 -14.35
C VAL A 380 -21.85 33.36 -15.49
N ASP A 381 -20.95 33.94 -16.27
CA ASP A 381 -21.29 34.81 -17.41
C ASP A 381 -22.18 34.06 -18.44
N LEU A 382 -21.90 32.78 -18.69
CA LEU A 382 -22.70 31.94 -19.59
C LEU A 382 -24.11 31.65 -19.04
N LEU A 383 -24.25 31.49 -17.73
CA LEU A 383 -25.51 31.12 -17.08
C LEU A 383 -26.35 32.32 -16.64
N GLN A 384 -25.81 33.54 -16.66
CA GLN A 384 -26.51 34.77 -16.31
C GLN A 384 -27.75 35.02 -17.19
N GLU A 385 -27.70 34.74 -18.49
CA GLU A 385 -28.85 34.92 -19.37
C GLU A 385 -30.01 33.93 -19.11
N PRO A 386 -29.78 32.60 -19.00
CA PRO A 386 -30.87 31.64 -18.78
C PRO A 386 -31.38 31.56 -17.34
N VAL A 387 -30.57 31.93 -16.33
CA VAL A 387 -30.87 31.69 -14.91
C VAL A 387 -31.20 32.99 -14.16
N GLY A 388 -30.77 34.15 -14.67
CA GLY A 388 -30.98 35.45 -14.03
C GLY A 388 -29.68 36.09 -13.52
N PRO A 389 -29.76 37.23 -12.82
CA PRO A 389 -28.57 37.97 -12.40
C PRO A 389 -27.80 37.24 -11.29
N LEU A 390 -26.71 36.55 -11.66
CA LEU A 390 -25.75 35.98 -10.72
C LEU A 390 -24.71 37.04 -10.31
N VAL A 391 -24.51 37.22 -9.00
CA VAL A 391 -23.47 38.11 -8.46
C VAL A 391 -22.19 37.31 -8.24
N TRP A 392 -21.19 37.49 -9.10
CA TRP A 392 -19.87 36.89 -8.93
C TRP A 392 -18.79 37.96 -8.92
N SER A 393 -17.98 38.01 -7.86
CA SER A 393 -16.86 38.95 -7.79
C SER A 393 -15.57 38.30 -8.29
N PRO A 394 -14.69 39.04 -9.00
CA PRO A 394 -13.38 38.52 -9.39
C PRO A 394 -12.55 38.02 -8.20
N ARG A 395 -12.73 38.64 -7.03
CA ARG A 395 -12.12 38.22 -5.77
C ARG A 395 -12.62 36.84 -5.34
N ALA A 396 -13.91 36.56 -5.46
CA ALA A 396 -14.48 35.25 -5.13
C ALA A 396 -13.93 34.14 -6.05
N GLY A 397 -13.80 34.42 -7.36
CA GLY A 397 -13.15 33.51 -8.31
C GLY A 397 -11.69 33.22 -7.93
N LEU A 398 -10.91 34.23 -7.54
CA LEU A 398 -9.54 34.05 -7.07
C LEU A 398 -9.47 33.19 -5.80
N VAL A 399 -10.32 33.48 -4.80
CA VAL A 399 -10.37 32.71 -3.54
C VAL A 399 -10.75 31.26 -3.82
N LEU A 400 -11.83 31.03 -4.58
CA LEU A 400 -12.27 29.68 -4.97
C LEU A 400 -11.17 28.94 -5.72
N GLY A 401 -10.49 29.60 -6.66
CA GLY A 401 -9.36 29.04 -7.39
C GLY A 401 -8.20 28.64 -6.47
N THR A 402 -7.80 29.52 -5.55
CA THR A 402 -6.70 29.22 -4.61
C THR A 402 -7.00 28.05 -3.68
N ILE A 403 -8.21 28.01 -3.09
CA ILE A 403 -8.69 26.92 -2.22
C ILE A 403 -8.74 25.61 -3.01
N SER A 404 -9.38 25.64 -4.17
CA SER A 404 -9.56 24.47 -5.03
C SER A 404 -8.22 23.92 -5.53
N GLY A 405 -7.31 24.81 -5.93
CA GLY A 405 -5.95 24.48 -6.36
C GLY A 405 -5.16 23.80 -5.25
N LEU A 406 -5.03 24.44 -4.09
CA LEU A 406 -4.27 23.90 -2.97
C LEU A 406 -4.90 22.60 -2.43
N GLY A 407 -6.23 22.57 -2.26
CA GLY A 407 -6.97 21.43 -1.75
C GLY A 407 -6.87 20.20 -2.66
N SER A 408 -7.09 20.37 -3.96
CA SER A 408 -6.98 19.27 -4.93
C SER A 408 -5.55 18.74 -5.07
N ALA A 409 -4.55 19.63 -5.11
CA ALA A 409 -3.14 19.26 -5.20
C ALA A 409 -2.69 18.50 -3.94
N LEU A 410 -3.12 18.95 -2.77
CA LEU A 410 -2.86 18.27 -1.50
C LEU A 410 -3.58 16.90 -1.44
N GLY A 411 -4.84 16.84 -1.86
CA GLY A 411 -5.59 15.60 -1.94
C GLY A 411 -4.95 14.57 -2.86
N TYR A 412 -4.54 14.99 -4.06
CA TYR A 412 -3.78 14.16 -4.99
C TYR A 412 -2.45 13.70 -4.37
N ALA A 413 -1.68 14.62 -3.79
CA ALA A 413 -0.40 14.30 -3.17
C ALA A 413 -0.54 13.25 -2.06
N LEU A 414 -1.52 13.38 -1.16
CA LEU A 414 -1.71 12.47 -0.03
C LEU A 414 -2.31 11.12 -0.43
N THR A 415 -3.17 11.08 -1.45
CA THR A 415 -3.93 9.87 -1.81
C THR A 415 -3.34 9.06 -2.97
N MET A 416 -2.67 9.72 -3.92
CA MET A 416 -2.21 9.12 -5.19
C MET A 416 -0.69 9.03 -5.32
N THR A 417 0.09 9.58 -4.38
CA THR A 417 1.56 9.47 -4.43
C THR A 417 2.10 8.51 -3.39
N ALA A 418 3.21 7.85 -3.70
CA ALA A 418 3.91 6.99 -2.75
C ALA A 418 4.40 7.76 -1.51
N TRP A 419 4.85 9.02 -1.69
CA TRP A 419 5.29 9.86 -0.58
C TRP A 419 4.15 10.23 0.36
N GLY A 420 2.99 10.63 -0.19
CA GLY A 420 1.81 10.95 0.60
C GLY A 420 1.30 9.75 1.40
N GLN A 421 1.25 8.58 0.77
CA GLN A 421 0.85 7.35 1.46
C GLN A 421 1.83 6.93 2.55
N TRP A 422 3.14 7.11 2.32
CA TRP A 422 4.14 6.92 3.36
C TRP A 422 3.98 7.92 4.51
N LEU A 423 3.69 9.19 4.22
CA LEU A 423 3.44 10.20 5.24
C LEU A 423 2.20 9.84 6.09
N VAL A 424 1.07 9.58 5.44
CA VAL A 424 -0.20 9.27 6.11
C VAL A 424 -0.11 7.98 6.91
N LEU A 425 0.34 6.89 6.29
CA LEU A 425 0.29 5.58 6.91
C LEU A 425 1.50 5.33 7.81
N SER A 426 2.71 5.62 7.32
CA SER A 426 3.93 5.26 8.03
C SER A 426 4.42 6.33 9.00
N ARG A 427 4.14 7.62 8.78
CA ARG A 427 4.60 8.71 9.66
C ARG A 427 3.55 9.23 10.62
N ILE A 428 2.27 9.10 10.30
CA ILE A 428 1.17 9.54 11.16
C ILE A 428 0.52 8.32 11.85
N TRP A 429 -0.04 7.38 11.07
CA TRP A 429 -0.85 6.29 11.64
C TRP A 429 -0.06 5.24 12.43
N LEU A 430 1.06 4.73 11.90
CA LEU A 430 1.83 3.69 12.59
C LEU A 430 2.47 4.17 13.91
N PRO A 431 2.96 5.43 14.02
CA PRO A 431 3.38 6.00 15.29
C PRO A 431 2.24 6.25 16.28
N LEU A 432 1.09 6.73 15.81
CA LEU A 432 -0.10 6.90 16.65
C LEU A 432 -0.59 5.57 17.24
N THR A 433 -0.41 4.46 16.52
CA THR A 433 -0.76 3.11 16.99
C THR A 433 0.36 2.42 17.76
N GLY A 434 1.49 3.09 18.00
CA GLY A 434 2.64 2.55 18.74
C GLY A 434 3.49 1.51 18.00
N ARG A 435 3.13 1.18 16.75
CA ARG A 435 3.78 0.11 15.96
C ARG A 435 5.11 0.51 15.35
N LEU A 436 5.36 1.82 15.18
CA LEU A 436 6.62 2.38 14.71
C LEU A 436 6.97 3.66 15.47
N PRO A 437 8.24 4.09 15.49
CA PRO A 437 8.62 5.37 16.09
C PRO A 437 8.25 6.57 15.23
N TRP A 438 8.05 7.74 15.85
CA TRP A 438 7.92 9.02 15.15
C TRP A 438 9.15 9.41 14.33
N ALA A 439 10.28 8.75 14.51
CA ALA A 439 11.50 8.96 13.73
C ALA A 439 11.83 7.72 12.87
N VAL A 440 10.85 7.18 12.13
CA VAL A 440 10.96 5.92 11.35
C VAL A 440 12.27 5.82 10.56
N VAL A 441 12.63 6.83 9.77
CA VAL A 441 13.84 6.79 8.93
C VAL A 441 15.07 6.69 9.82
N THR A 442 15.23 7.59 10.79
CA THR A 442 16.34 7.57 11.75
C THR A 442 16.47 6.24 12.49
N PHE A 443 15.35 5.60 12.82
CA PHE A 443 15.32 4.28 13.45
C PHE A 443 15.81 3.17 12.50
N LEU A 444 15.37 3.16 11.24
CA LEU A 444 15.83 2.18 10.26
C LEU A 444 17.34 2.31 10.01
N ASP A 445 17.86 3.53 9.93
CA ASP A 445 19.30 3.77 9.77
C ASP A 445 20.11 3.38 11.01
N ASP A 446 19.58 3.65 12.21
CA ASP A 446 20.18 3.19 13.46
C ASP A 446 20.23 1.66 13.52
N ALA A 447 19.16 0.98 13.10
CA ALA A 447 19.11 -0.48 12.97
C ALA A 447 20.09 -1.02 11.91
N CYS A 448 20.35 -0.28 10.82
CA CYS A 448 21.39 -0.60 9.85
C CYS A 448 22.81 -0.49 10.43
N GLN A 449 23.10 0.60 11.14
CA GLN A 449 24.42 0.79 11.77
C GLN A 449 24.70 -0.24 12.87
N ARG A 450 23.64 -0.64 13.58
CA ARG A 450 23.65 -1.71 14.58
C ARG A 450 23.76 -3.11 13.98
N GLY A 451 23.70 -3.25 12.65
CA GLY A 451 23.85 -4.52 11.95
C GLY A 451 22.63 -5.45 12.02
N VAL A 452 21.49 -4.95 12.49
CA VAL A 452 20.20 -5.68 12.52
C VAL A 452 19.60 -5.70 11.11
N LEU A 453 19.57 -4.52 10.48
CA LEU A 453 19.16 -4.33 9.10
C LEU A 453 20.40 -4.12 8.22
N ARG A 454 20.24 -4.34 6.92
CA ARG A 454 21.19 -3.96 5.87
C ARG A 454 20.46 -3.21 4.77
N GLN A 455 21.18 -2.36 4.06
CA GLN A 455 20.67 -1.65 2.90
C GLN A 455 21.04 -2.41 1.62
N VAL A 456 20.07 -2.62 0.74
CA VAL A 456 20.27 -3.24 -0.57
C VAL A 456 19.60 -2.35 -1.61
N GLY A 457 20.41 -1.53 -2.30
CA GLY A 457 19.89 -0.47 -3.19
C GLY A 457 18.94 0.48 -2.44
N ALA A 458 17.74 0.68 -2.98
CA ALA A 458 16.72 1.57 -2.41
C ALA A 458 15.80 0.93 -1.34
N VAL A 459 16.10 -0.28 -0.88
CA VAL A 459 15.33 -0.99 0.15
C VAL A 459 16.19 -1.39 1.35
N TYR A 460 15.54 -1.61 2.49
CA TYR A 460 16.17 -2.23 3.66
C TYR A 460 15.82 -3.71 3.70
N GLN A 461 16.72 -4.55 4.19
CA GLN A 461 16.46 -5.97 4.46
C GLN A 461 16.95 -6.31 5.86
N PHE A 462 16.34 -7.30 6.50
CA PHE A 462 16.97 -7.91 7.67
C PHE A 462 18.28 -8.57 7.23
N ARG A 463 19.34 -8.39 8.02
CA ARG A 463 20.65 -8.97 7.68
C ARG A 463 20.58 -10.49 7.59
N HIS A 464 19.70 -11.09 8.39
CA HIS A 464 19.48 -12.53 8.44
C HIS A 464 17.98 -12.85 8.36
N ALA A 465 17.60 -13.71 7.42
CA ALA A 465 16.19 -14.10 7.23
C ALA A 465 15.66 -14.94 8.40
N ARG A 466 16.52 -15.73 9.05
CA ARG A 466 16.16 -16.49 10.25
C ARG A 466 15.82 -15.56 11.43
N LEU A 467 16.61 -14.50 11.65
CA LEU A 467 16.29 -13.45 12.64
C LEU A 467 14.93 -12.78 12.34
N GLN A 468 14.64 -12.48 11.07
CA GLN A 468 13.33 -11.97 10.67
C GLN A 468 12.21 -12.96 11.00
N GLY A 469 12.36 -14.23 10.61
CA GLY A 469 11.38 -15.28 10.90
C GLY A 469 11.05 -15.40 12.38
N LEU A 470 12.10 -15.36 13.22
CA LEU A 470 11.97 -15.51 14.67
C LEU A 470 11.37 -14.26 15.33
N LEU A 471 11.82 -13.05 14.96
CA LEU A 471 11.20 -11.81 15.43
C LEU A 471 9.73 -11.70 15.04
N ALA A 472 9.36 -12.20 13.85
CA ALA A 472 7.98 -12.26 13.40
C ALA A 472 7.13 -13.27 14.20
N GLY A 473 7.71 -14.41 14.58
CA GLY A 473 7.05 -15.43 15.41
C GLY A 473 6.88 -15.01 16.87
N GLN A 474 7.86 -14.29 17.43
CA GLN A 474 7.80 -13.74 18.78
C GLN A 474 6.91 -12.49 18.89
N TYR A 475 6.61 -11.82 17.78
CA TYR A 475 5.73 -10.64 17.75
C TYR A 475 4.27 -11.05 18.04
N LYS A 476 3.94 -11.15 19.34
CA LYS A 476 2.56 -11.26 19.83
C LYS A 476 1.92 -9.88 19.79
N PHE A 477 0.74 -9.77 19.17
CA PHE A 477 -0.07 -8.57 19.24
C PHE A 477 -0.32 -8.21 20.72
N PRO A 478 -0.29 -6.94 21.14
CA PRO A 478 -0.84 -6.57 22.43
C PRO A 478 -2.29 -7.05 22.49
N VAL A 479 -2.55 -7.90 23.48
CA VAL A 479 -3.76 -8.68 23.72
C VAL A 479 -4.92 -7.72 24.03
N GLN A 480 -5.52 -7.14 22.99
CA GLN A 480 -6.80 -6.42 23.13
C GLN A 480 -7.85 -6.88 22.10
N PHE A 481 -7.47 -7.72 21.13
CA PHE A 481 -8.39 -8.26 20.11
C PHE A 481 -8.43 -9.78 20.06
N GLU A 482 -7.67 -10.48 20.92
CA GLU A 482 -7.62 -11.95 20.94
C GLU A 482 -8.88 -12.59 21.53
N LYS A 483 -9.69 -11.81 22.25
CA LYS A 483 -11.02 -12.24 22.72
C LYS A 483 -12.03 -12.46 21.58
N TYR A 484 -11.70 -12.12 20.33
CA TYR A 484 -12.56 -12.38 19.16
C TYR A 484 -11.98 -13.39 18.16
N ARG A 485 -10.83 -14.02 18.45
CA ARG A 485 -10.21 -15.03 17.56
C ARG A 485 -10.38 -16.45 18.08
N ASN A 486 -10.38 -16.66 19.40
CA ASN A 486 -10.54 -18.01 19.95
C ASN A 486 -12.00 -18.52 19.95
N GLU A 487 -12.98 -17.67 19.64
CA GLU A 487 -14.36 -18.07 19.34
C GLU A 487 -14.57 -18.39 17.85
N GLU A 488 -13.60 -18.08 16.97
CA GLU A 488 -13.78 -18.22 15.51
C GLU A 488 -13.49 -19.62 14.96
N ASP A 489 -12.79 -20.47 15.73
CA ASP A 489 -12.40 -21.82 15.29
C ASP A 489 -13.20 -22.96 15.95
N VAL A 490 -14.12 -22.67 16.88
CA VAL A 490 -14.91 -23.70 17.60
C VAL A 490 -16.40 -23.72 17.23
N GLU A 491 -16.96 -22.66 16.64
CA GLU A 491 -18.39 -22.62 16.28
C GLU A 491 -18.61 -22.57 14.76
N LYS A 492 -18.13 -23.63 14.09
CA LYS A 492 -18.69 -24.07 12.81
C LYS A 492 -20.03 -24.75 13.06
N ASP A 493 -21.05 -23.94 13.37
CA ASP A 493 -22.47 -24.15 13.04
C ASP A 493 -23.30 -23.17 13.87
N GLY A 494 -23.82 -22.13 13.21
CA GLY A 494 -24.87 -21.27 13.76
C GLY A 494 -24.44 -19.88 14.27
N LEU A 495 -24.22 -18.92 13.35
CA LEU A 495 -24.91 -17.61 13.27
C LEU A 495 -24.18 -16.65 12.29
N PRO A 496 -24.68 -16.50 11.05
CA PRO A 496 -24.04 -15.69 10.01
C PRO A 496 -24.75 -14.35 9.87
N PHE A 497 -24.09 -13.22 10.15
CA PHE A 497 -24.59 -11.95 9.61
C PHE A 497 -23.55 -10.84 9.49
N LEU A 498 -22.70 -10.64 10.50
CA LEU A 498 -21.91 -9.40 10.60
C LEU A 498 -20.49 -9.48 10.00
N LYS A 499 -19.90 -10.67 9.83
CA LYS A 499 -18.51 -10.83 9.33
C LYS A 499 -18.37 -11.00 7.82
N ARG A 500 -19.48 -11.16 7.10
CA ARG A 500 -19.57 -11.17 5.63
C ARG A 500 -20.58 -10.11 5.18
N MET A 501 -20.34 -8.83 5.46
CA MET A 501 -21.08 -7.80 4.76
C MET A 501 -20.30 -7.43 3.49
N PRO A 502 -20.61 -8.04 2.32
CA PRO A 502 -20.03 -7.61 1.05
C PRO A 502 -20.30 -6.12 0.84
N SER A 503 -19.46 -5.43 0.07
CA SER A 503 -19.53 -3.97 -0.11
C SER A 503 -20.93 -3.47 -0.54
N TRP A 504 -21.76 -4.34 -1.14
CA TRP A 504 -23.16 -4.05 -1.44
C TRP A 504 -24.04 -3.97 -0.19
N VAL A 505 -23.77 -4.68 0.91
CA VAL A 505 -24.54 -4.58 2.16
C VAL A 505 -24.26 -3.26 2.87
N ILE A 506 -23.01 -2.77 2.86
CA ILE A 506 -22.69 -1.44 3.39
C ILE A 506 -23.34 -0.37 2.51
N LEU A 507 -23.27 -0.51 1.17
CA LEU A 507 -23.97 0.38 0.25
C LEU A 507 -25.49 0.34 0.45
N SER A 508 -26.08 -0.85 0.62
CA SER A 508 -27.50 -1.05 0.90
C SER A 508 -27.89 -0.52 2.27
N ALA A 509 -27.04 -0.61 3.28
CA ALA A 509 -27.27 -0.04 4.60
C ALA A 509 -27.24 1.50 4.57
N VAL A 510 -26.31 2.08 3.80
CA VAL A 510 -26.26 3.53 3.57
C VAL A 510 -27.47 4.00 2.76
N VAL A 511 -27.83 3.31 1.68
CA VAL A 511 -29.04 3.60 0.89
C VAL A 511 -30.30 3.43 1.74
N ALA A 512 -30.38 2.38 2.57
CA ALA A 512 -31.51 2.17 3.48
C ALA A 512 -31.59 3.26 4.56
N LEU A 513 -30.45 3.72 5.10
CA LEU A 513 -30.41 4.83 6.04
C LEU A 513 -30.85 6.15 5.39
N LEU A 514 -30.42 6.42 4.15
CA LEU A 514 -30.84 7.60 3.39
C LEU A 514 -32.33 7.54 3.03
N LEU A 515 -32.84 6.38 2.62
CA LEU A 515 -34.27 6.17 2.37
C LEU A 515 -35.09 6.26 3.66
N PHE A 516 -34.56 5.82 4.80
CA PHE A 516 -35.19 5.94 6.11
C PHE A 516 -35.25 7.40 6.59
N LEU A 517 -34.15 8.15 6.45
CA LEU A 517 -34.10 9.59 6.74
C LEU A 517 -35.07 10.36 5.84
N SER A 518 -35.16 9.98 4.55
CA SER A 518 -36.15 10.51 3.62
C SER A 518 -37.58 10.16 4.06
N TRP A 519 -37.87 8.90 4.40
CA TRP A 519 -39.19 8.48 4.84
C TRP A 519 -39.66 9.17 6.13
N VAL A 520 -38.78 9.31 7.13
CA VAL A 520 -39.08 10.02 8.38
C VAL A 520 -39.43 11.48 8.09
N GLY A 521 -38.66 12.14 7.23
CA GLY A 521 -38.94 13.51 6.84
C GLY A 521 -40.23 13.65 6.03
N THR A 522 -40.50 12.75 5.07
CA THR A 522 -41.76 12.71 4.32
C THR A 522 -42.98 12.50 5.23
N ARG A 523 -42.85 11.64 6.25
CA ARG A 523 -43.93 11.36 7.21
C ARG A 523 -44.25 12.59 8.09
N ASP A 524 -43.22 13.30 8.54
CA ASP A 524 -43.39 14.53 9.34
C ASP A 524 -44.02 15.65 8.49
N ILE A 525 -43.61 15.77 7.22
CA ILE A 525 -44.19 16.70 6.23
C ILE A 525 -45.67 16.37 5.97
N LEU A 526 -46.01 15.10 5.76
CA LEU A 526 -47.38 14.68 5.45
C LEU A 526 -48.32 14.84 6.67
N GLY A 527 -47.82 14.56 7.87
CA GLY A 527 -48.56 14.78 9.12
C GLY A 527 -48.86 16.26 9.38
N LYS A 528 -47.91 17.15 9.07
CA LYS A 528 -48.10 18.61 9.17
C LYS A 528 -49.04 19.16 8.10
N LEU A 529 -48.96 18.66 6.86
CA LEU A 529 -49.92 18.97 5.79
C LEU A 529 -51.36 18.57 6.14
N GLN A 530 -51.55 17.42 6.80
CA GLN A 530 -52.88 16.95 7.24
C GLN A 530 -53.45 17.73 8.43
N THR A 531 -52.60 18.24 9.33
CA THR A 531 -53.04 18.95 10.55
C THR A 531 -53.14 20.46 10.39
N SER A 532 -52.33 21.06 9.53
CA SER A 532 -52.23 22.53 9.39
C SER A 532 -52.46 23.06 7.98
N GLY A 533 -52.62 22.19 6.97
CA GLY A 533 -53.00 22.55 5.60
C GLY A 533 -51.96 23.35 4.80
N ASN A 534 -50.86 23.79 5.42
CA ASN A 534 -49.76 24.51 4.79
C ASN A 534 -48.42 24.17 5.46
N LEU A 535 -47.35 24.10 4.66
CA LEU A 535 -45.98 23.93 5.17
C LEU A 535 -45.38 25.29 5.56
N GLY A 536 -44.90 25.40 6.79
CA GLY A 536 -44.28 26.62 7.31
C GLY A 536 -42.77 26.69 7.06
N PRO A 537 -42.14 27.86 7.23
CA PRO A 537 -40.68 28.04 7.08
C PRO A 537 -39.84 27.18 8.03
N SER A 538 -40.39 26.79 9.18
CA SER A 538 -39.76 25.91 10.16
C SER A 538 -39.58 24.46 9.68
N ASP A 539 -40.32 24.05 8.65
CA ASP A 539 -40.33 22.68 8.13
C ASP A 539 -39.39 22.48 6.93
N ALA A 540 -38.85 23.58 6.38
CA ALA A 540 -37.89 23.57 5.27
C ALA A 540 -36.65 22.69 5.51
N PRO A 541 -36.04 22.62 6.72
CA PRO A 541 -34.92 21.70 6.97
C PRO A 541 -35.31 20.23 6.77
N ILE A 542 -36.53 19.86 7.14
CA ILE A 542 -37.03 18.49 7.05
C ILE A 542 -37.32 18.15 5.58
N VAL A 543 -37.93 19.08 4.83
CA VAL A 543 -38.16 18.96 3.38
C VAL A 543 -36.84 18.80 2.60
N VAL A 544 -35.84 19.65 2.89
CA VAL A 544 -34.53 19.59 2.22
C VAL A 544 -33.80 18.28 2.54
N THR A 545 -33.77 17.88 3.81
CA THR A 545 -33.13 16.62 4.22
C THR A 545 -33.79 15.42 3.54
N THR A 546 -35.11 15.47 3.36
CA THR A 546 -35.91 14.44 2.69
C THR A 546 -35.54 14.31 1.22
N ILE A 547 -35.50 15.43 0.51
CA ILE A 547 -35.22 15.49 -0.93
C ILE A 547 -33.76 15.10 -1.22
N VAL A 548 -32.80 15.66 -0.47
CA VAL A 548 -31.37 15.37 -0.64
C VAL A 548 -31.06 13.91 -0.35
N SER A 549 -31.65 13.32 0.70
CA SER A 549 -31.46 11.90 1.01
C SER A 549 -32.06 11.01 -0.07
N LEU A 550 -33.20 11.40 -0.67
CA LEU A 550 -33.83 10.68 -1.77
C LEU A 550 -32.97 10.70 -3.04
N PHE A 551 -32.50 11.88 -3.48
CA PHE A 551 -31.66 12.00 -4.68
C PHE A 551 -30.28 11.33 -4.51
N THR A 552 -29.70 11.40 -3.30
CA THR A 552 -28.44 10.71 -2.98
C THR A 552 -28.63 9.18 -3.00
N ALA A 553 -29.75 8.68 -2.49
CA ALA A 553 -30.09 7.26 -2.56
C ALA A 553 -30.27 6.77 -4.01
N ILE A 554 -30.94 7.57 -4.86
CA ILE A 554 -31.12 7.28 -6.29
C ILE A 554 -29.77 7.23 -7.01
N GLY A 555 -28.89 8.21 -6.78
CA GLY A 555 -27.56 8.24 -7.38
C GLY A 555 -26.68 7.05 -6.98
N ALA A 556 -26.72 6.66 -5.70
CA ALA A 556 -26.02 5.47 -5.21
C ALA A 556 -26.56 4.16 -5.82
N LEU A 557 -27.89 4.08 -6.04
CA LEU A 557 -28.55 2.96 -6.72
C LEU A 557 -28.12 2.85 -8.19
N VAL A 558 -28.13 3.96 -8.93
CA VAL A 558 -27.72 4.01 -10.35
C VAL A 558 -26.23 3.68 -10.52
N GLY A 559 -25.37 4.22 -9.66
CA GLY A 559 -23.94 3.88 -9.67
C GLY A 559 -23.69 2.40 -9.34
N GLY A 560 -24.47 1.84 -8.39
CA GLY A 560 -24.43 0.43 -8.04
C GLY A 560 -24.85 -0.49 -9.18
N THR A 561 -25.95 -0.17 -9.88
CA THR A 561 -26.44 -0.98 -11.01
C THR A 561 -25.49 -0.93 -12.20
N LEU A 562 -24.93 0.23 -12.55
CA LEU A 562 -23.90 0.37 -13.60
C LEU A 562 -22.66 -0.47 -13.28
N THR A 563 -22.23 -0.49 -12.01
CA THR A 563 -21.11 -1.31 -11.56
C THR A 563 -21.44 -2.80 -11.63
N GLY A 564 -22.67 -3.19 -11.28
CA GLY A 564 -23.15 -4.56 -11.41
C GLY A 564 -23.17 -5.02 -12.87
N ILE A 565 -23.69 -4.20 -13.78
CA ILE A 565 -23.70 -4.45 -15.22
C ILE A 565 -22.28 -4.58 -15.75
N SER A 566 -21.36 -3.70 -15.35
CA SER A 566 -19.95 -3.78 -15.75
C SER A 566 -19.31 -5.10 -15.31
N LYS A 567 -19.54 -5.54 -14.07
CA LYS A 567 -19.01 -6.83 -13.58
C LYS A 567 -19.65 -8.02 -14.27
N TYR A 568 -20.95 -7.94 -14.56
CA TYR A 568 -21.66 -8.98 -15.29
C TYR A 568 -21.12 -9.16 -16.72
N VAL A 569 -20.91 -8.04 -17.43
CA VAL A 569 -20.29 -8.06 -18.77
C VAL A 569 -18.88 -8.63 -18.72
N GLN A 570 -18.09 -8.27 -17.70
CA GLN A 570 -16.73 -8.78 -17.54
C GLN A 570 -16.70 -10.28 -17.22
N ALA A 571 -17.57 -10.76 -16.32
CA ALA A 571 -17.69 -12.18 -15.99
C ALA A 571 -18.17 -13.02 -17.18
N ARG A 572 -19.12 -12.48 -17.97
CA ARG A 572 -19.60 -13.14 -19.18
C ARG A 572 -18.50 -13.22 -20.25
N GLY A 573 -17.73 -12.15 -20.42
CA GLY A 573 -16.56 -12.15 -21.32
C GLY A 573 -15.49 -13.16 -20.90
N GLN A 574 -15.27 -13.36 -19.59
CA GLN A 574 -14.37 -14.39 -19.09
C GLN A 574 -14.89 -15.80 -19.33
N ALA A 575 -16.19 -16.05 -19.10
CA ALA A 575 -16.81 -17.35 -19.35
C ALA A 575 -16.78 -17.73 -20.85
N ASP A 576 -17.01 -16.78 -21.75
CA ASP A 576 -16.91 -17.01 -23.19
C ASP A 576 -15.45 -17.25 -23.63
N ALA A 577 -14.48 -16.59 -22.99
CA ALA A 577 -13.05 -16.83 -23.21
C ALA A 577 -12.59 -18.21 -22.70
N GLU A 578 -13.15 -18.70 -21.60
CA GLU A 578 -12.87 -20.04 -21.08
C GLU A 578 -13.49 -21.14 -21.94
N ARG A 579 -14.72 -20.95 -22.43
CA ARG A 579 -15.35 -21.87 -23.40
C ARG A 579 -14.56 -21.98 -24.69
N THR A 580 -14.12 -20.86 -25.26
CA THR A 580 -13.30 -20.86 -26.48
C THR A 580 -11.93 -21.51 -26.27
N ARG A 581 -11.33 -21.39 -25.08
CA ARG A 581 -10.13 -22.16 -24.71
C ARG A 581 -10.39 -23.66 -24.59
N ALA A 582 -11.47 -24.05 -23.92
CA ALA A 582 -11.84 -25.45 -23.76
C ALA A 582 -12.14 -26.13 -25.11
N ASP A 583 -12.82 -25.43 -26.03
CA ASP A 583 -13.05 -25.93 -27.39
C ASP A 583 -11.74 -26.07 -28.17
N ALA A 584 -10.82 -25.11 -28.04
CA ALA A 584 -9.51 -25.18 -28.67
C ALA A 584 -8.66 -26.34 -28.14
N ASP A 585 -8.71 -26.60 -26.83
CA ASP A 585 -7.98 -27.72 -26.21
C ASP A 585 -8.62 -29.08 -26.54
N MET A 586 -9.96 -29.15 -26.66
CA MET A 586 -10.65 -30.34 -27.16
C MET A 586 -10.27 -30.65 -28.61
N LEU A 587 -10.18 -29.64 -29.48
CA LEU A 587 -9.72 -29.81 -30.87
C LEU A 587 -8.25 -30.29 -30.93
N ARG A 588 -7.38 -29.78 -30.05
CA ARG A 588 -5.99 -30.27 -29.93
C ARG A 588 -5.95 -31.74 -29.48
N ALA A 589 -6.72 -32.10 -28.46
CA ALA A 589 -6.79 -33.48 -27.97
C ALA A 589 -7.34 -34.44 -29.05
N GLN A 590 -8.37 -34.03 -29.80
CA GLN A 590 -8.86 -34.81 -30.94
C GLN A 590 -7.81 -34.99 -32.03
N ALA A 591 -7.07 -33.93 -32.36
CA ALA A 591 -5.97 -33.99 -33.33
C ALA A 591 -4.84 -34.94 -32.88
N GLU A 592 -4.51 -34.94 -31.59
CA GLU A 592 -3.53 -35.87 -31.01
C GLU A 592 -4.02 -37.32 -31.03
N ILE A 593 -5.30 -37.58 -30.72
CA ILE A 593 -5.90 -38.92 -30.80
C ILE A 593 -5.89 -39.43 -32.25
N ILE A 594 -6.23 -38.57 -33.22
CA ILE A 594 -6.18 -38.93 -34.65
C ILE A 594 -4.73 -39.25 -35.06
N ARG A 595 -3.76 -38.44 -34.61
CA ARG A 595 -2.33 -38.66 -34.90
C ARG A 595 -1.82 -39.95 -34.24
N ALA A 596 -2.24 -40.25 -33.01
CA ALA A 596 -1.92 -41.49 -32.32
C ALA A 596 -2.54 -42.71 -33.02
N LYS A 597 -3.78 -42.59 -33.50
CA LYS A 597 -4.48 -43.66 -34.24
C LYS A 597 -3.90 -43.89 -35.63
N ALA A 598 -3.40 -42.84 -36.27
CA ALA A 598 -2.64 -42.94 -37.52
C ALA A 598 -1.24 -43.54 -37.29
N GLY A 599 -0.60 -43.28 -36.14
CA GLY A 599 0.67 -43.89 -35.74
C GLY A 599 0.56 -45.33 -35.23
N SER A 600 -0.63 -45.77 -34.81
CA SER A 600 -0.89 -47.13 -34.30
C SER A 600 -1.44 -48.10 -35.35
N LEU A 601 -1.58 -47.68 -36.61
CA LEU A 601 -1.89 -48.58 -37.74
C LEU A 601 -0.60 -49.30 -38.15
N PRO A 602 -0.48 -50.63 -37.97
CA PRO A 602 0.71 -51.36 -38.39
C PRO A 602 0.82 -51.39 -39.92
N LEU A 603 1.99 -51.02 -40.42
CA LEU A 603 2.46 -51.46 -41.73
C LEU A 603 2.57 -52.98 -41.70
N GLU A 604 1.66 -53.67 -42.40
CA GLU A 604 1.79 -54.99 -43.06
C GLU A 604 0.37 -55.54 -43.28
N THR A 605 -0.19 -55.54 -44.49
CA THR A 605 0.08 -56.60 -45.46
C THR A 605 -0.54 -56.22 -46.81
N ARG A 606 0.29 -56.07 -47.85
CA ARG A 606 -0.06 -56.61 -49.15
C ARG A 606 1.17 -57.32 -49.70
N LEU A 607 1.03 -58.64 -49.65
CA LEU A 607 1.92 -59.69 -50.08
C LEU A 607 2.32 -59.60 -51.56
N ASP A 608 3.50 -60.17 -51.81
CA ASP A 608 3.89 -60.98 -52.97
C ASP A 608 3.87 -60.34 -54.36
N GLY A 609 5.08 -60.18 -54.89
CA GLY A 609 5.36 -59.87 -56.30
C GLY A 609 6.72 -60.43 -56.69
N GLU A 610 6.82 -61.75 -56.71
CA GLU A 610 7.92 -62.50 -57.32
C GLU A 610 7.93 -62.26 -58.84
N ALA A 611 9.11 -61.90 -59.35
CA ALA A 611 9.64 -62.03 -60.72
C ALA A 611 8.70 -61.96 -61.96
N LEU A 612 8.97 -61.00 -62.87
CA LEU A 612 9.45 -61.28 -64.26
C LEU A 612 9.89 -59.97 -64.98
N PRO A 613 10.76 -60.07 -66.02
CA PRO A 613 11.60 -58.99 -66.55
C PRO A 613 11.11 -58.39 -67.87
N ARG A 614 11.77 -57.29 -68.32
CA ARG A 614 12.00 -56.84 -69.73
C ARG A 614 10.72 -56.56 -70.56
N GLN A 615 10.60 -55.58 -71.45
CA GLN A 615 11.46 -54.58 -72.08
C GLN A 615 10.45 -53.60 -72.77
N PRO A 616 10.81 -52.76 -73.76
CA PRO A 616 10.52 -51.34 -73.73
C PRO A 616 9.47 -50.89 -74.77
N ASP A 617 9.36 -49.57 -74.87
CA ASP A 617 9.18 -48.80 -76.11
C ASP A 617 7.79 -48.18 -76.42
N SER A 618 7.90 -46.86 -76.62
CA SER A 618 7.30 -46.05 -77.68
C SER A 618 5.80 -46.12 -77.99
N SER A 619 5.19 -44.94 -77.79
CA SER A 619 4.31 -44.20 -78.71
C SER A 619 3.02 -44.84 -79.22
N GLU A 620 1.89 -44.21 -78.86
CA GLU A 620 1.15 -43.32 -79.76
C GLU A 620 0.67 -42.07 -78.99
#